data_AF-A0A966DM46-F1
#
_entry.id   AF-A0A966DM46-F1
#
_cell.length_a   1.000
_cell.length_b   1.000
_cell.length_c   1.000
_cell.angle_alpha   90.00
_cell.angle_beta   90.00
_cell.angle_gamma   90.00
#
_symmetry.space_group_name_H-M   'P 1'
#
loop_
_entity.id
_entity.type
_entity.pdbx_description
1 polymer ?
#
loop_
_entity_poly.entity_id
_entity_poly.type
_entity_poly.pdbx_seq_one_letter_code
_entity_poly.pdbx_strand_id
1 'polypeptide(L)'
;MKTELDRYPWLWDVDLDNAAFEDVLRGRKTAAGLDTDWAMLRLIEYAPYREIKRLLPVGDFLRKWPELMAHVRSESRRRGMDFLVAWIQRGTAAHA
;
A
#
# COMPACT_ATOMS: atom_id res chain seq x y z
N MET A 1 -1.42 -27.36 16.58
CA MET A 1 -0.87 -27.05 15.23
C MET A 1 -1.26 -25.62 14.90
N LYS A 2 -0.32 -24.68 14.95
CA LYS A 2 -0.56 -23.32 14.43
C LYS A 2 -0.42 -23.44 12.92
N THR A 3 -1.51 -23.34 12.18
CA THR A 3 -1.46 -23.10 10.74
C THR A 3 -0.75 -21.76 10.59
N GLU A 4 0.54 -21.74 10.28
CA GLU A 4 1.22 -20.51 9.88
C GLU A 4 0.56 -20.08 8.57
N LEU A 5 -0.48 -19.27 8.70
CA LEU A 5 -1.03 -18.51 7.60
C LEU A 5 0.14 -17.71 7.02
N ASP A 6 0.48 -17.94 5.76
CA ASP A 6 1.50 -17.16 5.04
C ASP A 6 1.24 -15.67 5.31
N ARG A 7 2.15 -15.05 6.07
CA ARG A 7 2.02 -13.67 6.55
C ARG A 7 3.26 -12.89 6.18
N TYR A 8 3.04 -11.72 5.61
CA TYR A 8 4.12 -10.79 5.32
C TYR A 8 4.79 -10.39 6.64
N PRO A 9 6.13 -10.44 6.74
CA PRO A 9 6.82 -10.11 8.00
C PRO A 9 6.51 -8.71 8.55
N TRP A 10 6.14 -7.76 7.69
CA TRP A 10 5.77 -6.39 8.08
C TRP A 10 4.31 -6.24 8.57
N LEU A 11 3.54 -7.32 8.64
CA LEU A 11 2.22 -7.41 9.29
C LEU A 11 2.30 -8.04 10.69
N TRP A 12 3.46 -8.02 11.34
CA TRP A 12 3.71 -8.73 12.61
C TRP A 12 2.77 -8.33 13.77
N ASP A 13 2.25 -7.10 13.77
CA ASP A 13 1.35 -6.52 14.79
C ASP A 13 -0.14 -6.61 14.42
N VAL A 14 -0.48 -7.18 13.27
CA VAL A 14 -1.86 -7.27 12.79
C VAL A 14 -2.22 -8.72 12.55
N ASP A 15 -3.39 -9.13 13.05
CA ASP A 15 -3.90 -10.47 12.80
C ASP A 15 -4.57 -10.57 11.42
N LEU A 16 -3.74 -10.48 10.39
CA LEU A 16 -4.10 -10.62 8.97
C LEU A 16 -3.11 -11.57 8.30
N ASP A 17 -3.62 -12.48 7.48
CA ASP A 17 -2.79 -13.22 6.53
C ASP A 17 -2.60 -12.43 5.22
N ASN A 18 -1.76 -12.94 4.34
CA ASN A 18 -1.46 -12.30 3.06
C ASN A 18 -2.70 -12.10 2.19
N ALA A 19 -3.57 -13.09 2.11
CA ALA A 19 -4.75 -13.06 1.24
C ALA A 19 -5.78 -12.05 1.77
N ALA A 20 -6.02 -12.03 3.07
CA ALA A 20 -6.89 -11.09 3.74
C ALA A 20 -6.37 -9.66 3.61
N PHE A 21 -5.06 -9.43 3.77
CA PHE A 21 -4.46 -8.12 3.51
C PHE A 21 -4.69 -7.67 2.06
N GLU A 22 -4.46 -8.56 1.09
CA GLU A 22 -4.69 -8.27 -0.33
C GLU A 22 -6.17 -8.06 -0.70
N ASP A 23 -7.10 -8.64 0.06
CA ASP A 23 -8.53 -8.36 -0.05
C ASP A 23 -8.85 -6.94 0.45
N VAL A 24 -8.30 -6.53 1.60
CA VAL A 24 -8.48 -5.18 2.16
C VAL A 24 -7.86 -4.12 1.24
N LEU A 25 -6.62 -4.37 0.76
CA LEU A 25 -5.90 -3.46 -0.13
C LEU A 25 -6.66 -3.21 -1.44
N ARG A 26 -7.41 -4.19 -1.92
CA ARG A 26 -8.21 -4.09 -3.15
C ARG A 26 -9.68 -3.74 -2.88
N GLY A 27 -10.02 -3.37 -1.64
CA GLY A 27 -11.37 -2.98 -1.24
C GLY A 27 -12.42 -4.10 -1.33
N ARG A 28 -12.00 -5.37 -1.42
CA ARG A 28 -12.92 -6.52 -1.46
C ARG A 28 -13.50 -6.85 -0.09
N LYS A 29 -12.80 -6.48 0.98
CA LYS A 29 -13.22 -6.68 2.36
C LYS A 29 -12.81 -5.47 3.21
N THR A 30 -13.58 -5.21 4.25
CA THR A 30 -13.18 -4.36 5.36
C THR A 30 -13.27 -5.18 6.64
N ALA A 31 -12.35 -4.95 7.57
CA ALA A 31 -12.33 -5.65 8.85
C ALA A 31 -12.03 -4.66 9.96
N ALA A 32 -12.98 -4.39 10.86
CA ALA A 32 -12.77 -3.65 12.11
C ALA A 32 -11.87 -2.38 12.00
N GLY A 33 -12.10 -1.52 11.00
CA GLY A 33 -11.32 -0.29 10.79
C GLY A 33 -10.08 -0.44 9.90
N LEU A 34 -9.82 -1.65 9.38
CA LEU A 34 -8.82 -1.92 8.35
C LEU A 34 -9.51 -1.81 6.98
N ASP A 35 -9.36 -0.64 6.36
CA ASP A 35 -9.84 -0.33 5.02
C ASP A 35 -8.69 -0.19 4.02
N THR A 36 -9.02 0.18 2.79
CA THR A 36 -8.03 0.35 1.72
C THR A 36 -7.00 1.42 2.04
N ASP A 37 -7.37 2.48 2.74
CA ASP A 37 -6.46 3.58 3.09
C ASP A 37 -5.46 3.14 4.14
N TRP A 38 -5.95 2.44 5.17
CA TRP A 38 -5.11 1.76 6.13
C TRP A 38 -4.14 0.79 5.44
N ALA A 39 -4.62 -0.05 4.52
CA ALA A 39 -3.78 -1.04 3.85
C ALA A 39 -2.72 -0.40 2.95
N MET A 40 -3.05 0.67 2.23
CA MET A 40 -2.07 1.44 1.44
C MET A 40 -1.01 2.08 2.32
N LEU A 41 -1.41 2.74 3.41
CA LEU A 41 -0.46 3.35 4.36
C LEU A 41 0.44 2.27 4.97
N ARG A 42 -0.13 1.14 5.36
CA ARG A 42 0.62 0.01 5.92
C ARG A 42 1.66 -0.52 4.93
N LEU A 43 1.27 -0.71 3.67
CA LEU A 43 2.16 -1.15 2.60
C LEU A 43 3.31 -0.15 2.38
N ILE A 44 3.00 1.14 2.26
CA ILE A 44 3.99 2.18 1.94
C ILE A 44 5.01 2.34 3.06
N GLU A 45 4.58 2.31 4.32
CA GLU A 45 5.43 2.56 5.48
C GLU A 45 6.34 1.37 5.79
N TYR A 46 5.76 0.17 5.84
CA TYR A 46 6.40 -0.97 6.47
C TYR A 46 6.93 -2.02 5.48
N ALA A 47 6.38 -2.09 4.28
CA ALA A 47 6.77 -3.13 3.34
C ALA A 47 8.12 -2.83 2.66
N PRO A 48 8.91 -3.88 2.35
CA PRO A 48 10.06 -3.74 1.48
C PRO A 48 9.63 -3.35 0.07
N TYR A 49 10.53 -2.69 -0.65
CA TYR A 49 10.26 -2.16 -1.98
C TYR A 49 9.69 -3.21 -2.96
N ARG A 50 10.16 -4.46 -2.88
CA ARG A 50 9.68 -5.58 -3.72
C ARG A 50 8.17 -5.81 -3.55
N GLU A 51 7.65 -5.72 -2.34
CA GLU A 51 6.23 -5.92 -2.06
C GLU A 51 5.40 -4.70 -2.41
N ILE A 52 5.93 -3.49 -2.18
CA ILE A 52 5.29 -2.26 -2.68
C ILE A 52 5.09 -2.34 -4.19
N LYS A 53 6.15 -2.69 -4.94
CA LYS A 53 6.09 -2.80 -6.40
C LYS A 53 5.08 -3.86 -6.87
N ARG A 54 4.94 -4.96 -6.15
CA ARG A 54 4.03 -6.06 -6.52
C ARG A 54 2.57 -5.78 -6.17
N LEU A 55 2.33 -5.15 -5.02
CA LEU A 55 1.01 -5.08 -4.41
C LEU A 55 0.29 -3.76 -4.64
N LEU A 56 1.00 -2.65 -4.80
CA LEU A 56 0.41 -1.32 -4.85
C LEU A 56 -0.56 -1.21 -6.06
N PRO A 57 -1.87 -0.98 -5.82
CA PRO A 57 -2.82 -0.80 -6.91
C PRO A 57 -2.66 0.62 -7.46
N VAL A 58 -1.86 0.76 -8.52
CA VAL A 58 -1.37 2.05 -9.03
C VAL A 58 -2.50 3.05 -9.31
N GLY A 59 -3.60 2.63 -9.94
CA GLY A 59 -4.72 3.54 -10.25
C GLY A 59 -5.37 4.13 -9.00
N ASP A 60 -5.69 3.31 -8.01
CA ASP A 60 -6.25 3.77 -6.74
C ASP A 60 -5.24 4.58 -5.93
N PHE A 61 -3.97 4.18 -5.96
CA PHE A 61 -2.90 4.89 -5.30
C PHE A 61 -2.76 6.32 -5.85
N LEU A 62 -2.70 6.51 -7.17
CA LEU A 62 -2.59 7.84 -7.78
C LEU A 62 -3.75 8.75 -7.38
N ARG A 63 -4.97 8.20 -7.31
CA ARG A 63 -6.17 8.94 -6.91
C ARG A 63 -6.14 9.34 -5.43
N LYS A 64 -5.71 8.43 -4.54
CA LYS A 64 -5.74 8.63 -3.09
C LYS A 64 -4.49 9.28 -2.52
N TRP A 65 -3.37 9.28 -3.26
CA TRP A 65 -2.08 9.76 -2.77
C TRP A 65 -2.12 11.17 -2.14
N PRO A 66 -2.80 12.18 -2.72
CA PRO A 66 -2.87 13.51 -2.12
C PRO A 66 -3.43 13.54 -0.70
N GLU A 67 -4.35 12.63 -0.38
CA GLU A 67 -4.93 12.50 0.96
C GLU A 67 -4.01 11.63 1.86
N LEU A 68 -3.52 10.51 1.33
CA LEU A 68 -2.70 9.56 2.09
C LEU A 68 -1.34 10.14 2.50
N MET A 69 -0.73 10.99 1.68
CA MET A 69 0.61 11.52 1.94
C MET A 69 0.71 12.27 3.29
N ALA A 70 -0.38 12.89 3.74
CA ALA A 70 -0.46 13.59 5.03
C ALA A 70 -0.34 12.63 6.23
N HIS A 71 -0.68 11.35 6.04
CA HIS A 71 -0.66 10.31 7.06
C HIS A 71 0.61 9.46 7.06
N VAL A 72 1.45 9.59 6.02
CA VAL A 72 2.77 8.95 5.96
C VAL A 72 3.71 9.63 6.95
N ARG A 73 4.17 8.91 7.97
CA ARG A 73 5.11 9.32 9.01
C ARG A 73 6.53 9.39 8.48
N SER A 74 6.95 8.45 7.63
CA SER A 74 8.31 8.44 7.10
C SER A 74 8.48 9.45 5.97
N GLU A 75 9.24 10.51 6.22
CA GLU A 75 9.52 11.55 5.22
C GLU A 75 10.20 10.98 3.95
N SER A 76 11.10 10.01 4.13
CA SER A 76 11.75 9.31 3.00
C SER A 76 10.74 8.54 2.15
N ARG A 77 9.79 7.82 2.77
CA ARG A 77 8.72 7.12 2.06
C ARG A 77 7.82 8.11 1.33
N ARG A 78 7.44 9.22 1.99
CA ARG A 78 6.61 10.27 1.38
C ARG A 78 7.27 10.82 0.11
N ARG A 79 8.52 11.28 0.20
CA ARG A 79 9.28 11.78 -0.96
C ARG A 79 9.42 10.73 -2.07
N GLY A 80 9.66 9.47 -1.71
CA GLY A 80 9.76 8.38 -2.68
C GLY A 80 8.45 8.14 -3.44
N MET A 81 7.32 8.21 -2.74
CA MET A 81 5.99 8.10 -3.35
C MET A 81 5.61 9.34 -4.16
N ASP A 82 5.94 10.55 -3.69
CA ASP A 82 5.77 11.79 -4.47
C ASP A 82 6.53 11.72 -5.80
N PHE A 83 7.78 11.25 -5.76
CA PHE A 83 8.57 11.02 -6.97
C PHE A 83 7.90 10.01 -7.90
N LEU A 84 7.41 8.89 -7.37
CA LEU A 84 6.73 7.84 -8.14
C LEU A 84 5.48 8.38 -8.83
N VAL A 85 4.63 9.11 -8.11
CA VAL A 85 3.42 9.74 -8.68
C VAL A 85 3.79 10.69 -9.82
N ALA A 86 4.73 11.60 -9.59
CA ALA A 86 5.18 12.55 -10.60
C ALA A 86 5.82 11.84 -11.81
N TRP A 87 6.55 10.75 -11.59
CA TRP A 87 7.16 9.96 -12.66
C TRP A 87 6.09 9.25 -13.52
N ILE A 88 5.08 8.64 -12.91
CA ILE A 88 3.99 7.97 -13.65
C ILE A 88 3.18 8.99 -14.45
N GLN A 89 2.87 10.16 -13.87
CA GLN A 89 2.12 11.23 -14.55
C GLN A 89 2.90 11.79 -15.76
N ARG A 90 4.22 11.94 -15.65
CA ARG A 90 5.05 12.34 -16.81
C ARG A 90 5.09 11.25 -17.88
N GLY A 91 5.24 9.99 -17.48
CA GLY A 91 5.31 8.86 -18.42
C GLY A 91 4.01 8.65 -19.19
N THR A 92 2.87 8.83 -18.54
CA THR A 92 1.54 8.78 -19.17
C THR A 92 1.31 9.95 -20.12
N ALA A 93 1.70 11.17 -19.75
CA ALA A 93 1.62 12.35 -20.63
C ALA A 93 2.53 12.27 -21.87
N ALA A 94 3.61 11.47 -21.83
CA ALA A 94 4.51 11.26 -22.97
C ALA A 94 4.00 10.23 -23.99
N HIS A 95 2.94 9.48 -23.67
CA HIS A 95 2.36 8.42 -24.51
C HIS A 95 0.87 8.64 -24.80
N ALA A 96 0.34 9.83 -24.50
CA ALA A 96 -1.03 10.27 -24.78
C ALA A 96 -1.02 11.32 -25.90
#